data_AF-A0A1I0ZY14-F1
#
_entry.id   AF-A0A1I0ZY14-F1
#
_cell.length_a   1.000
_cell.length_b   1.000
_cell.length_c   1.000
_cell.angle_alpha   90.00
_cell.angle_beta   90.00
_cell.angle_gamma   90.00
#
_symmetry.space_group_name_H-M   'P 1'
#
loop_
_entity.id
_entity.type
_entity.pdbx_description
1 polymer ?
#
loop_
_entity_poly.entity_id
_entity_poly.type
_entity_poly.pdbx_seq_one_letter_code
_entity_poly.pdbx_strand_id
1 'polypeptide(L)'
;MKKIPKQAYTTEFKELAVKRVADGQAISLVVKELGLSDQTLRNWIKAAAVGELKGAGSKVVTPEAMELSRLRAEVARLKRENEIIKKA
;
A
#
# COMPACT_ATOMS: atom_id res chain seq x y z
N MET A 1 -22.32 -4.52 18.27
CA MET A 1 -21.40 -3.81 17.35
C MET A 1 -20.76 -4.82 16.39
N LYS A 2 -21.04 -4.74 15.08
CA LYS A 2 -20.37 -5.58 14.09
C LYS A 2 -18.90 -5.14 14.00
N LYS A 3 -17.96 -5.95 14.51
CA LYS A 3 -16.53 -5.68 14.39
C LYS A 3 -16.15 -5.71 12.91
N ILE A 4 -15.73 -4.58 12.37
CA ILE A 4 -15.16 -4.52 11.01
C ILE A 4 -13.95 -5.47 10.99
N PRO A 5 -13.88 -6.45 10.08
CA PRO A 5 -12.75 -7.36 10.00
C PRO A 5 -11.46 -6.57 9.81
N LYS A 6 -10.46 -6.79 10.68
CA LYS A 6 -9.13 -6.18 10.50
C LYS A 6 -8.53 -6.71 9.20
N GLN A 7 -8.26 -5.80 8.26
CA GLN A 7 -7.37 -6.11 7.13
C GLN A 7 -6.01 -6.49 7.69
N ALA A 8 -5.60 -7.72 7.43
CA ALA A 8 -4.27 -8.22 7.72
C ALA A 8 -3.47 -8.10 6.42
N TYR A 9 -2.20 -7.70 6.50
CA TYR A 9 -1.30 -7.56 5.34
C TYR A 9 -0.10 -8.48 5.54
N THR A 10 0.38 -9.09 4.45
CA THR A 10 1.58 -9.94 4.48
C THR A 10 2.81 -9.12 4.86
N THR A 11 3.83 -9.77 5.42
CA THR A 11 5.08 -9.10 5.78
C THR A 11 5.73 -8.47 4.54
N GLU A 12 5.81 -9.21 3.44
CA GLU A 12 6.38 -8.76 2.16
C GLU A 12 5.68 -7.51 1.62
N PHE A 13 4.34 -7.45 1.72
CA PHE A 13 3.59 -6.27 1.29
C PHE A 13 3.92 -5.05 2.15
N LYS A 14 4.06 -5.24 3.46
CA LYS A 14 4.45 -4.16 4.38
C LYS A 14 5.87 -3.69 4.10
N GLU A 15 6.80 -4.61 3.88
CA GLU A 15 8.20 -4.32 3.55
C GLU A 15 8.31 -3.53 2.25
N LEU A 16 7.58 -3.94 1.20
CA LEU A 16 7.53 -3.20 -0.05
C LEU A 16 7.04 -1.76 0.15
N ALA A 17 5.96 -1.58 0.92
CA ALA A 17 5.39 -0.26 1.18
C ALA A 17 6.37 0.64 1.97
N VAL A 18 7.06 0.08 2.97
CA VAL A 18 8.07 0.81 3.74
C VAL A 18 9.29 1.15 2.87
N LYS A 19 9.77 0.19 2.05
CA LYS A 19 10.91 0.38 1.15
C LYS A 19 10.67 1.52 0.16
N ARG A 20 9.48 1.60 -0.45
CA ARG A 20 9.11 2.72 -1.34
C ARG A 20 9.28 4.09 -0.70
N VAL A 21 8.91 4.22 0.58
CA VAL A 21 9.08 5.48 1.31
C VAL A 21 10.55 5.71 1.67
N ALA A 22 11.29 4.66 2.02
CA ALA A 22 12.73 4.75 2.26
C ALA A 22 13.50 5.17 0.99
N ASP A 23 13.04 4.75 -0.18
CA ASP A 23 13.56 5.14 -1.49
C ASP A 23 13.15 6.57 -1.91
N GLY A 24 12.48 7.32 -1.02
CA GLY A 24 12.17 8.74 -1.20
C GLY A 24 10.77 9.04 -1.74
N GLN A 25 9.91 8.03 -1.95
CA GLN A 25 8.54 8.30 -2.37
C GLN A 25 7.71 8.92 -1.23
N ALA A 26 6.88 9.91 -1.58
CA ALA A 26 5.99 10.53 -0.62
C ALA A 26 4.97 9.52 -0.07
N ILE A 27 4.76 9.52 1.26
CA ILE A 27 3.80 8.65 1.95
C ILE A 27 2.41 8.74 1.29
N SER A 28 1.96 9.96 0.98
CA SER A 28 0.66 10.22 0.35
C SER A 28 0.50 9.56 -1.02
N LEU A 29 1.58 9.47 -1.80
CA LEU A 29 1.59 8.78 -3.09
C LEU A 29 1.51 7.27 -2.88
N VAL A 30 2.35 6.73 -1.99
CA VAL A 30 2.43 5.29 -1.72
C VAL A 30 1.10 4.76 -1.17
N VAL A 31 0.46 5.46 -0.23
CA VAL A 31 -0.85 5.03 0.29
C VAL A 31 -1.96 5.12 -0.73
N LYS A 32 -1.94 6.13 -1.61
CA LYS A 32 -2.91 6.26 -2.70
C LYS A 32 -2.78 5.13 -3.72
N GLU A 33 -1.55 4.75 -4.06
CA GLU A 33 -1.28 3.65 -4.99
C GLU A 33 -1.61 2.28 -4.39
N LEU A 34 -1.34 2.08 -3.10
CA LEU A 34 -1.55 0.81 -2.41
C LEU A 34 -2.94 0.69 -1.75
N GLY A 35 -3.79 1.70 -1.86
CA GLY A 35 -5.12 1.71 -1.22
C GLY A 35 -5.07 1.62 0.31
N LEU A 36 -4.06 2.24 0.92
CA LEU A 36 -3.84 2.24 2.38
C LEU A 36 -4.27 3.57 2.99
N SER A 37 -4.37 3.60 4.32
CA SER A 37 -4.43 4.86 5.05
C SER A 37 -3.01 5.37 5.36
N ASP A 38 -2.82 6.70 5.38
CA ASP A 38 -1.56 7.33 5.84
C ASP A 38 -1.10 6.80 7.20
N GLN A 39 -2.04 6.62 8.14
CA GLN A 39 -1.73 6.12 9.47
C GLN A 39 -1.21 4.68 9.44
N THR A 40 -1.76 3.83 8.58
CA THR A 40 -1.31 2.44 8.40
C THR A 40 0.15 2.40 7.97
N LEU A 41 0.50 3.16 6.92
CA LEU A 41 1.87 3.18 6.40
C LEU A 41 2.85 3.80 7.40
N ARG A 42 2.47 4.88 8.09
CA ARG A 42 3.28 5.49 9.15
C ARG A 42 3.56 4.52 10.30
N ASN A 43 2.58 3.71 10.68
CA ASN A 43 2.77 2.69 11.72
C ASN A 43 3.76 1.61 11.27
N TRP A 44 3.74 1.22 9.98
CA TRP A 44 4.71 0.27 9.44
C TRP A 44 6.12 0.84 9.36
N ILE A 45 6.27 2.10 8.95
CA ILE A 45 7.57 2.76 8.94
C ILE A 45 8.17 2.79 10.36
N LYS A 46 7.36 3.14 11.37
CA LYS A 46 7.78 3.11 12.77
C LYS A 46 8.18 1.70 13.24
N ALA A 47 7.36 0.70 12.92
CA ALA A 47 7.64 -0.69 13.28
C ALA A 47 8.92 -1.22 12.58
N ALA A 48 9.16 -0.83 11.33
CA ALA A 48 10.37 -1.18 10.59
C ALA A 48 11.62 -0.55 11.20
N ALA A 49 11.54 0.72 11.63
CA ALA A 49 12.66 1.42 12.25
C ALA A 49 13.15 0.76 13.56
N VAL A 50 12.27 0.04 14.27
CA VAL A 50 12.60 -0.69 15.50
C VAL A 50 12.76 -2.21 15.30
N GLY A 51 12.75 -2.69 14.04
CA GLY A 51 12.90 -4.12 13.74
C GLY A 51 11.67 -4.98 14.06
N GLU A 52 10.52 -4.38 14.33
CA GLU A 52 9.27 -5.04 14.71
C GLU A 52 8.23 -5.09 13.57
N LEU A 53 8.67 -4.93 12.32
CA LEU A 53 7.76 -5.03 11.17
C LEU A 53 7.29 -6.48 10.99
N LYS A 54 6.21 -6.85 11.67
CA LYS A 54 5.61 -8.17 11.60
C LYS A 54 4.36 -8.13 10.73
N GLY A 55 4.24 -9.06 9.78
CA GLY A 55 2.97 -9.37 9.11
C GLY A 55 1.93 -9.80 10.14
N ALA A 56 0.65 -9.51 9.91
CA ALA A 56 -0.38 -10.01 10.80
C ALA A 56 -0.42 -11.55 10.68
N GLY A 57 -0.16 -12.25 11.79
CA GLY A 57 -0.38 -13.69 11.87
C GLY A 57 -1.83 -14.00 11.46
N SER A 58 -1.96 -14.81 10.42
CA SER A 58 -3.19 -15.48 9.96
C SER A 58 -4.45 -14.61 9.84
N LYS A 59 -4.50 -13.77 8.80
CA LYS A 59 -5.69 -13.73 7.92
C LYS A 59 -5.30 -13.18 6.56
N VAL A 60 -5.51 -14.00 5.54
CA VAL A 60 -5.05 -13.85 4.16
C VAL A 60 -5.69 -12.61 3.52
N VAL A 61 -4.88 -11.66 3.04
CA VAL A 61 -5.33 -10.81 1.92
C VAL A 61 -5.51 -11.76 0.76
N THR A 62 -6.74 -11.93 0.27
CA THR A 62 -6.96 -12.85 -0.83
C THR A 62 -6.21 -12.31 -2.06
N PRO A 63 -5.57 -13.17 -2.87
CA PRO A 63 -4.84 -12.76 -4.07
C PRO A 63 -5.62 -11.80 -4.97
N GLU A 64 -6.95 -11.94 -5.00
CA GLU A 64 -7.88 -11.10 -5.74
C GLU A 64 -7.92 -9.66 -5.21
N ALA A 65 -7.82 -9.46 -3.89
CA ALA A 65 -7.77 -8.13 -3.29
C ALA A 65 -6.43 -7.43 -3.56
N MET A 66 -5.33 -8.19 -3.64
CA MET A 66 -4.03 -7.66 -4.07
C MET A 66 -4.05 -7.29 -5.54
N GLU A 67 -4.56 -8.17 -6.40
CA GLU A 67 -4.64 -7.93 -7.84
C GLU A 67 -5.57 -6.77 -8.16
N LEU A 68 -6.69 -6.64 -7.46
CA LEU A 68 -7.58 -5.48 -7.58
C LEU A 68 -6.88 -4.17 -7.20
N SER A 69 -6.06 -4.17 -6.15
CA SER A 69 -5.27 -3.00 -5.77
C SER A 69 -4.23 -2.65 -6.83
N ARG A 70 -3.54 -3.67 -7.36
CA ARG A 70 -2.53 -3.51 -8.42
C ARG A 70 -3.16 -2.96 -9.70
N LEU A 71 -4.27 -3.52 -10.14
CA LEU A 71 -5.01 -3.07 -11.33
C LEU A 71 -5.50 -1.64 -11.15
N ARG A 72 -5.98 -1.27 -9.97
CA ARG A 72 -6.40 0.13 -9.69
C ARG A 72 -5.22 1.10 -9.75
N ALA A 73 -4.05 0.71 -9.24
CA ALA A 73 -2.84 1.52 -9.32
C ALA A 73 -2.38 1.70 -10.77
N GLU A 74 -2.39 0.62 -11.56
CA GLU A 74 -1.98 0.66 -12.96
C GLU A 74 -2.93 1.50 -13.81
N VAL A 75 -4.25 1.37 -13.61
CA VAL A 75 -5.24 2.23 -14.27
C VAL A 75 -5.01 3.70 -13.90
N ALA A 76 -4.67 4.00 -12.64
CA ALA A 76 -4.39 5.37 -12.21
C ALA A 76 -3.09 5.93 -12.81
N ARG A 77 -2.08 5.09 -13.06
CA ARG A 77 -0.84 5.45 -13.76
C ARG A 77 -1.11 5.74 -15.25
N LEU A 78 -1.76 4.81 -15.94
CA LEU A 78 -2.09 4.93 -17.37
C LEU A 78 -3.00 6.12 -17.66
N LYS A 79 -3.92 6.46 -16.75
CA LYS A 79 -4.72 7.68 -16.85
C LYS A 79 -3.88 8.93 -16.75
N ARG A 80 -2.92 8.98 -15.82
CA ARG A 80 -1.99 10.13 -15.69
C ARG A 80 -1.14 10.30 -16.94
N GLU A 81 -0.61 9.22 -17.49
CA GLU A 81 0.19 9.24 -18.73
C GLU A 81 -0.63 9.74 -19.92
N ASN A 82 -1.88 9.27 -20.07
CA ASN A 82 -2.79 9.78 -21.10
C ASN A 82 -3.10 11.27 -20.95
N GLU A 83 -3.34 11.75 -19.73
CA GLU A 83 -3.63 13.17 -19.48
C GLU A 83 -2.43 14.07 -19.81
N ILE A 84 -1.20 13.59 -19.62
CA ILE A 84 0.01 14.31 -20.01
C ILE A 84 0.13 14.37 -21.54
N ILE A 85 -0.08 13.25 -22.23
CA ILE A 85 -0.01 13.18 -23.70
C ILE A 85 -1.09 14.05 -24.36
N LYS A 86 -2.31 14.10 -23.80
CA LYS A 86 -3.40 14.93 -24.35
C LYS A 86 -3.22 16.43 -24.16
N LYS A 87 -2.40 16.85 -23.18
CA LYS A 87 -2.13 18.27 -22.88
C LYS A 87 -0.86 18.80 -23.55
N ALA A 88 -0.07 17.91 -24.15
CA ALA A 88 1.05 18.24 -25.03
C ALA A 88 0.54 18.44 -26.47
#